data_AF-A0A7S3NYG1-F1
#
_entry.id   AF-A0A7S3NYG1-F1
#
_cell.length_a   1.000
_cell.length_b   1.000
_cell.length_c   1.000
_cell.angle_alpha   90.00
_cell.angle_beta   90.00
_cell.angle_gamma   90.00
#
_symmetry.space_group_name_H-M   'P 1'
#
loop_
_entity.id
_entity.type
_entity.pdbx_description
1 polymer ?
#
loop_
_entity_poly.entity_id
_entity_poly.type
_entity_poly.pdbx_seq_one_letter_code
_entity_poly.pdbx_strand_id
1 'polypeptide(L)'
;MNSIRYDAPIKNCPTKDNVRVWVDISLTFRIGPGHDECMKFIYELGPAKLDQMLEAESEEAIRNFVYGVKLAQIQDIKGEIASTLLQDLNRKFVEFGVYFENVHILQIKIPDQLQKTLSDTTAFDIKLQNQIKKHQNAMLVLENDQNQKLTELQRKNGIKIEELK
;
A
#
# COMPACT_ATOMS: atom_id res chain seq x y z
N MET A 1 -24.54 10.66 19.37
CA MET A 1 -23.60 10.00 20.31
C MET A 1 -22.20 10.28 19.79
N ASN A 2 -21.31 10.80 20.64
CA ASN A 2 -19.98 11.24 20.21
C ASN A 2 -19.02 10.06 20.26
N SER A 3 -18.71 9.48 19.10
CA SER A 3 -17.64 8.50 18.96
C SER A 3 -16.32 9.21 18.65
N ILE A 4 -15.24 8.68 19.20
CA ILE A 4 -13.87 9.17 19.05
C ILE A 4 -13.15 8.21 18.11
N ARG A 5 -12.46 8.78 17.12
CA ARG A 5 -11.58 8.05 16.21
C ARG A 5 -10.14 8.13 16.70
N TYR A 6 -9.46 6.99 16.72
CA TYR A 6 -8.06 6.86 17.08
C TYR A 6 -7.32 6.06 16.02
N ASP A 7 -6.29 6.67 15.44
CA ASP A 7 -5.46 6.03 14.41
C ASP A 7 -4.18 5.50 15.04
N ALA A 8 -3.93 4.20 14.88
CA ALA A 8 -2.78 3.48 15.44
C ALA A 8 -1.99 2.81 14.30
N PRO A 9 -1.03 3.52 13.67
CA PRO A 9 -0.22 2.94 12.60
C PRO A 9 0.89 2.07 13.18
N ILE A 10 0.85 0.78 12.87
CA ILE A 10 1.79 -0.21 13.41
C ILE A 10 2.85 -0.52 12.35
N LYS A 11 4.11 -0.33 12.73
CA LYS A 11 5.25 -0.48 11.81
C LYS A 11 5.98 -1.79 12.05
N ASN A 12 6.61 -2.25 10.99
CA ASN A 12 7.64 -3.29 11.02
C ASN A 12 7.18 -4.65 11.57
N CYS A 13 5.95 -5.07 11.28
CA CYS A 13 5.44 -6.38 11.70
C CYS A 13 5.93 -7.48 10.76
N PRO A 14 6.65 -8.50 11.26
CA PRO A 14 7.04 -9.65 10.45
C PRO A 14 5.82 -10.57 10.20
N THR A 15 5.60 -10.91 8.93
CA THR A 15 4.63 -11.95 8.54
C THR A 15 5.24 -13.34 8.66
N LYS A 16 4.43 -14.37 8.45
CA LYS A 16 4.91 -15.77 8.39
C LYS A 16 5.99 -16.00 7.33
N ASP A 17 5.97 -15.22 6.25
CA ASP A 17 6.95 -15.29 5.16
C ASP A 17 8.21 -14.44 5.45
N ASN A 18 8.37 -13.96 6.69
CA ASN A 18 9.45 -13.08 7.13
C ASN A 18 9.51 -11.74 6.37
N VAL A 19 8.39 -11.32 5.79
CA VAL A 19 8.25 -10.00 5.15
C VAL A 19 7.78 -9.02 6.19
N ARG A 20 8.48 -7.88 6.32
CA ARG A 20 8.06 -6.80 7.22
C ARG A 20 6.92 -6.04 6.54
N VAL A 21 5.84 -5.77 7.27
CA VAL A 21 4.68 -4.99 6.80
C VAL A 21 4.37 -3.85 7.78
N TRP A 22 3.75 -2.79 7.26
CA TRP A 22 3.19 -1.67 8.01
C TRP A 22 1.68 -1.74 7.88
N VAL A 23 0.97 -1.68 8.99
CA VAL A 23 -0.48 -1.84 9.06
C VAL A 23 -1.06 -0.54 9.62
N ASP A 24 -1.85 0.15 8.81
CA ASP A 24 -2.58 1.35 9.23
C ASP A 24 -3.95 0.94 9.76
N ILE A 25 -4.26 1.30 11.02
CA ILE A 25 -5.50 0.93 11.69
C ILE A 25 -6.19 2.16 12.26
N SER A 26 -7.51 2.16 12.16
CA SER A 26 -8.40 3.14 12.76
C SER A 26 -9.36 2.43 13.71
N LEU A 27 -9.41 2.90 14.95
CA LEU A 27 -10.31 2.45 16.01
C LEU A 27 -11.37 3.54 16.24
N THR A 28 -12.62 3.13 16.42
CA THR A 28 -13.72 4.03 16.80
C THR A 28 -14.27 3.55 18.13
N PHE A 29 -14.20 4.40 19.16
CA PHE A 29 -14.65 4.07 20.50
C PHE A 29 -15.42 5.22 21.14
N ARG A 30 -16.03 4.96 22.29
CA ARG A 30 -16.69 5.94 23.13
C ARG A 30 -16.41 5.66 24.61
N ILE A 31 -16.56 6.69 25.43
CA ILE A 31 -16.45 6.59 26.88
C ILE A 31 -17.86 6.67 27.47
N GLY A 32 -18.28 5.61 28.18
CA GLY A 32 -19.62 5.52 28.77
C GLY A 32 -20.76 5.54 27.74
N PRO A 33 -21.95 5.14 28.20
CA PRO A 33 -23.04 6.12 28.19
C PRO A 33 -23.48 6.56 29.59
N GLY A 34 -23.09 5.83 30.64
CA GLY A 34 -23.47 6.10 32.03
C GLY A 34 -22.49 6.99 32.79
N HIS A 35 -22.98 7.64 33.86
CA HIS A 35 -22.17 8.49 34.72
C HIS A 35 -21.04 7.71 35.41
N ASP A 36 -21.35 6.51 35.90
CA ASP A 36 -20.40 5.67 36.64
C ASP A 36 -19.25 5.18 35.76
N GLU A 37 -19.52 4.84 34.49
CA GLU A 37 -18.51 4.40 33.51
C GLU A 37 -17.58 5.54 33.12
N CYS A 38 -18.13 6.75 32.94
CA CYS A 38 -17.33 7.95 32.72
C CYS A 38 -16.44 8.28 33.93
N MET A 39 -16.94 8.07 35.15
CA MET A 39 -16.15 8.28 36.37
C MET A 39 -15.02 7.24 36.48
N LYS A 40 -15.29 5.96 36.21
CA LYS A 40 -14.25 4.92 36.15
C LYS A 40 -13.15 5.28 35.17
N PHE A 41 -13.52 5.73 33.97
CA PHE A 41 -12.53 6.17 32.99
C PHE A 41 -11.64 7.29 33.54
N ILE A 42 -12.22 8.32 34.16
CA ILE A 42 -11.47 9.48 34.68
C ILE A 42 -10.54 9.08 35.83
N TYR A 43 -11.01 8.25 36.77
CA TYR A 43 -10.26 7.94 37.99
C TYR A 43 -9.28 6.77 37.84
N GLU A 44 -9.55 5.79 36.97
CA GLU A 44 -8.77 4.55 36.89
C GLU A 44 -7.82 4.50 35.69
N LEU A 45 -8.21 5.12 34.58
CA LEU A 45 -7.45 5.07 33.33
C LEU A 45 -6.91 6.46 32.97
N GLY A 46 -7.80 7.40 32.70
CA GLY A 46 -7.49 8.71 32.16
C GLY A 46 -7.02 8.66 30.70
N PRO A 47 -7.01 9.82 30.01
CA PRO A 47 -6.70 9.88 28.59
C PRO A 47 -5.27 9.47 28.25
N ALA A 48 -4.28 9.85 29.06
CA ALA A 48 -2.88 9.55 28.77
C ALA A 48 -2.54 8.05 28.88
N LYS A 49 -3.11 7.36 29.87
CA LYS A 49 -2.92 5.92 30.04
C LYS A 49 -3.71 5.15 29.00
N LEU A 50 -4.91 5.61 28.64
CA LEU A 50 -5.69 5.03 27.54
C LEU A 50 -4.87 5.05 26.25
N ASP A 51 -4.29 6.19 25.89
CA ASP A 51 -3.46 6.35 24.69
C ASP A 51 -2.31 5.34 24.64
N GLN A 52 -1.53 5.25 25.72
CA GLN A 52 -0.42 4.31 25.83
C GLN A 52 -0.88 2.84 25.77
N MET A 53 -1.96 2.50 26.47
CA MET A 53 -2.48 1.14 26.47
C MET A 53 -3.07 0.78 25.10
N LEU A 54 -3.76 1.70 24.45
CA LEU A 54 -4.29 1.52 23.10
C LEU A 54 -3.17 1.25 22.09
N GLU A 55 -2.09 2.03 22.13
CA GLU A 55 -0.93 1.83 21.27
C GLU A 55 -0.31 0.44 21.50
N ALA A 56 0.00 0.09 22.74
CA ALA A 56 0.63 -1.18 23.09
C ALA A 56 -0.25 -2.40 22.73
N GLU A 57 -1.53 -2.36 23.09
CA GLU A 57 -2.47 -3.45 22.87
C GLU A 57 -2.79 -3.67 21.40
N SER A 58 -2.99 -2.58 20.63
CA SER A 58 -3.22 -2.69 19.19
C SER A 58 -1.98 -3.19 18.46
N GLU A 59 -0.78 -2.75 18.85
CA GLU A 59 0.49 -3.23 18.30
C GLU A 59 0.69 -4.73 18.55
N GLU A 60 0.50 -5.18 19.79
CA GLU A 60 0.69 -6.58 20.16
C GLU A 60 -0.31 -7.50 19.45
N ALA A 61 -1.59 -7.15 19.48
CA ALA A 61 -2.64 -7.97 18.88
C ALA A 61 -2.42 -8.15 17.37
N ILE A 62 -2.06 -7.07 16.67
CA ILE A 62 -1.81 -7.11 15.23
C ILE A 62 -0.52 -7.84 14.90
N ARG A 63 0.55 -7.64 15.69
CA ARG A 63 1.80 -8.36 15.49
C ARG A 63 1.62 -9.87 15.65
N ASN A 64 0.91 -10.29 16.70
CA ASN A 64 0.61 -11.71 16.95
C ASN A 64 -0.20 -12.31 15.82
N PHE A 65 -1.19 -11.57 15.31
CA PHE A 65 -2.01 -12.04 14.20
C PHE A 65 -1.22 -12.14 12.90
N VAL A 66 -0.50 -11.08 12.51
CA VAL A 66 0.26 -10.99 11.26
C VAL A 66 1.34 -12.07 11.17
N TYR A 67 1.94 -12.43 12.31
CA TYR A 67 2.95 -13.49 12.38
C TYR A 67 2.43 -14.87 11.94
N GLY A 68 1.15 -15.16 12.17
CA GLY A 68 0.52 -16.43 11.80
C GLY A 68 0.16 -16.55 10.31
N VAL A 69 0.20 -15.44 9.57
CA VAL A 69 -0.43 -15.33 8.25
C VAL A 69 0.60 -15.06 7.15
N LYS A 70 0.41 -15.71 6.00
CA LYS A 70 1.16 -15.45 4.77
C LYS A 70 0.73 -14.15 4.10
N LEU A 71 1.68 -13.42 3.51
CA LEU A 71 1.43 -12.11 2.91
C LEU A 71 0.23 -12.09 1.94
N ALA A 72 0.10 -13.13 1.11
CA ALA A 72 -0.96 -13.24 0.11
C ALA A 72 -2.38 -13.28 0.71
N GLN A 73 -2.53 -13.84 1.92
CA GLN A 73 -3.82 -14.05 2.58
C GLN A 73 -4.20 -12.90 3.51
N ILE A 74 -3.26 -12.00 3.83
CA ILE A 74 -3.50 -10.90 4.77
C ILE A 74 -4.63 -9.98 4.26
N GLN A 75 -4.78 -9.82 2.93
CA GLN A 75 -5.85 -8.98 2.39
C GLN A 75 -7.25 -9.56 2.61
N ASP A 76 -7.40 -10.88 2.52
CA ASP A 76 -8.69 -11.56 2.61
C ASP A 76 -9.22 -11.61 4.04
N ILE A 77 -8.31 -11.66 5.02
CA ILE A 77 -8.65 -11.84 6.44
C ILE A 77 -8.75 -10.54 7.23
N LYS A 78 -8.61 -9.37 6.59
CA LYS A 78 -8.69 -8.06 7.28
C LYS A 78 -9.95 -7.92 8.13
N GLY A 79 -11.09 -8.44 7.64
CA GLY A 79 -12.35 -8.41 8.36
C GLY A 79 -12.32 -9.26 9.64
N GLU A 80 -11.74 -10.46 9.56
CA GLU A 80 -11.60 -11.36 10.69
C GLU A 80 -10.69 -10.73 11.77
N ILE A 81 -9.54 -10.19 11.36
CA ILE A 81 -8.62 -9.47 12.25
C ILE A 81 -9.33 -8.35 13.00
N ALA A 82 -10.05 -7.51 12.25
CA ALA A 82 -10.73 -6.36 12.83
C ALA A 82 -11.78 -6.80 13.87
N SER A 83 -12.49 -7.90 13.60
CA SER A 83 -13.48 -8.45 14.52
C SER A 83 -12.85 -9.04 15.80
N THR A 84 -11.73 -9.76 15.67
CA THR A 84 -11.00 -10.31 16.82
C THR A 84 -10.40 -9.20 17.67
N LEU A 85 -9.73 -8.22 17.05
CA LEU A 85 -9.15 -7.07 17.74
C LEU A 85 -10.23 -6.26 18.48
N LEU A 86 -11.39 -6.07 17.85
CA LEU A 86 -12.52 -5.37 18.48
C LEU A 86 -12.98 -6.09 19.75
N GLN A 87 -13.06 -7.42 19.72
CA GLN A 87 -13.46 -8.21 20.89
C GLN A 87 -12.41 -8.15 22.01
N ASP A 88 -11.13 -8.27 21.66
CA ASP A 88 -10.03 -8.25 22.64
C ASP A 88 -9.92 -6.87 23.32
N LEU A 89 -10.01 -5.78 22.56
CA LEU A 89 -10.02 -4.43 23.11
C LEU A 89 -11.26 -4.21 23.98
N ASN A 90 -12.45 -4.57 23.53
CA ASN A 90 -13.65 -4.45 24.36
C ASN A 90 -13.51 -5.25 25.67
N ARG A 91 -12.95 -6.47 25.63
CA ARG A 91 -12.78 -7.27 26.85
C ARG A 91 -11.87 -6.60 27.89
N LYS A 92 -10.80 -5.92 27.45
CA LYS A 92 -9.83 -5.27 28.34
C LYS A 92 -10.29 -3.91 28.86
N PHE A 93 -11.03 -3.16 28.04
CA PHE A 93 -11.29 -1.74 28.29
C PHE A 93 -12.71 -1.43 28.77
N VAL A 94 -13.64 -2.39 28.66
CA VAL A 94 -15.00 -2.25 29.21
C VAL A 94 -14.98 -2.04 30.72
N GLU A 95 -14.03 -2.65 31.44
CA GLU A 95 -13.88 -2.46 32.90
C GLU A 95 -13.59 -0.99 33.25
N PHE A 96 -12.83 -0.30 32.39
CA PHE A 96 -12.47 1.11 32.54
C PHE A 96 -13.51 2.07 31.93
N GLY A 97 -14.66 1.57 31.46
CA GLY A 97 -15.74 2.40 30.90
C GLY A 97 -15.52 2.84 29.45
N VAL A 98 -14.63 2.19 28.71
CA VAL A 98 -14.36 2.47 27.28
C VAL A 98 -14.95 1.35 26.41
N TYR A 99 -15.71 1.74 25.40
CA TYR A 99 -16.43 0.83 24.49
C TYR A 99 -16.00 1.07 23.06
N PHE A 100 -15.50 0.05 22.39
CA PHE A 100 -15.13 0.08 20.98
C PHE A 100 -16.35 -0.30 20.14
N GLU A 101 -16.66 0.56 19.17
CA GLU A 101 -17.78 0.36 18.25
C GLU A 101 -17.32 -0.29 16.95
N ASN A 102 -16.20 0.17 16.38
CA ASN A 102 -15.69 -0.32 15.11
C ASN A 102 -14.16 -0.32 15.07
N VAL A 103 -13.61 -1.26 14.30
CA VAL A 103 -12.19 -1.33 13.94
C VAL A 103 -12.08 -1.43 12.43
N HIS A 104 -11.24 -0.59 11.84
CA HIS A 104 -11.00 -0.58 10.40
C HIS A 104 -9.50 -0.67 10.10
N ILE A 105 -9.11 -1.66 9.31
CA ILE A 105 -7.75 -1.79 8.78
C ILE A 105 -7.71 -1.05 7.44
N LEU A 106 -7.02 0.10 7.41
CA LEU A 106 -7.00 1.00 6.26
C LEU A 106 -6.15 0.41 5.13
N GLN A 107 -4.84 0.28 5.37
CA GLN A 107 -3.90 -0.15 4.34
C GLN A 107 -2.75 -0.93 4.96
N ILE A 108 -2.26 -1.91 4.20
CA ILE A 108 -1.07 -2.67 4.56
C ILE A 108 -0.01 -2.30 3.54
N LYS A 109 1.00 -1.56 4.00
CA LYS A 109 2.14 -1.12 3.17
C LYS A 109 3.29 -2.06 3.46
N ILE A 110 3.89 -2.62 2.42
CA ILE A 110 5.13 -3.38 2.58
C ILE A 110 6.27 -2.34 2.58
N PRO A 111 7.07 -2.15 3.65
CA PRO A 111 8.26 -1.33 3.66
C PRO A 111 9.17 -1.73 2.54
N ASP A 112 9.36 -0.75 1.69
CA ASP A 112 9.89 -0.95 0.38
C ASP A 112 11.23 -0.22 0.28
N GLN A 113 12.11 -0.53 1.24
CA GLN A 113 13.54 -0.24 1.11
C GLN A 113 14.21 -1.13 0.05
N LEU A 114 13.44 -2.03 -0.57
CA LEU A 114 13.74 -2.65 -1.86
C LEU A 114 12.95 -2.06 -3.04
N GLN A 115 11.87 -1.26 -2.89
CA GLN A 115 11.31 -0.50 -4.02
C GLN A 115 12.24 0.62 -4.41
N LYS A 116 13.04 1.25 -3.54
CA LYS A 116 13.98 2.28 -4.05
C LYS A 116 15.07 1.67 -4.94
N THR A 117 15.65 0.54 -4.53
CA THR A 117 16.68 -0.17 -5.34
C THR A 117 16.09 -0.97 -6.51
N LEU A 118 14.85 -1.49 -6.42
CA LEU A 118 14.16 -2.19 -7.52
C LEU A 118 13.33 -1.26 -8.42
N SER A 119 12.84 -0.11 -7.94
CA SER A 119 12.18 0.90 -8.79
C SER A 119 13.20 1.70 -9.57
N ASP A 120 14.42 1.89 -9.06
CA ASP A 120 15.49 2.46 -9.88
C ASP A 120 15.79 1.56 -11.09
N THR A 121 15.85 0.23 -10.94
CA THR A 121 16.05 -0.68 -12.09
C THR A 121 14.80 -0.82 -12.95
N THR A 122 13.60 -0.92 -12.37
CA THR A 122 12.36 -1.17 -13.16
C THR A 122 11.86 0.10 -13.86
N ALA A 123 12.00 1.28 -13.24
CA ALA A 123 11.75 2.55 -13.94
C ALA A 123 12.82 2.83 -15.00
N PHE A 124 14.07 2.37 -14.78
CA PHE A 124 15.12 2.42 -15.80
C PHE A 124 14.83 1.47 -16.96
N ASP A 125 14.41 0.22 -16.71
CA ASP A 125 14.06 -0.77 -17.74
C ASP A 125 12.81 -0.36 -18.53
N ILE A 126 11.78 0.18 -17.88
CA ILE A 126 10.59 0.69 -18.59
C ILE A 126 10.94 1.94 -19.41
N LYS A 127 11.81 2.84 -18.91
CA LYS A 127 12.30 3.99 -19.68
C LYS A 127 13.21 3.54 -20.83
N LEU A 128 14.08 2.57 -20.62
CA LEU A 128 14.98 2.01 -21.62
C LEU A 128 14.19 1.28 -22.70
N GLN A 129 13.21 0.46 -22.35
CA GLN A 129 12.31 -0.17 -23.33
C GLN A 129 11.51 0.87 -24.12
N ASN A 130 11.02 1.93 -23.48
CA ASN A 130 10.34 3.01 -24.18
C ASN A 130 11.30 3.79 -25.10
N GLN A 131 12.55 4.01 -24.71
CA GLN A 131 13.58 4.63 -25.56
C GLN A 131 13.96 3.72 -26.73
N ILE A 132 14.17 2.42 -26.49
CA ILE A 132 14.48 1.44 -27.54
C ILE A 132 13.32 1.37 -28.55
N LYS A 133 12.06 1.29 -28.08
CA LYS A 133 10.89 1.32 -28.98
C LYS A 133 10.80 2.61 -29.78
N LYS A 134 11.12 3.76 -29.17
CA LYS A 134 11.20 5.04 -29.90
C LYS A 134 12.32 5.03 -30.95
N HIS A 135 13.50 4.51 -30.61
CA HIS A 135 14.62 4.40 -31.55
C HIS A 135 14.33 3.43 -32.70
N GLN A 136 13.67 2.30 -32.43
CA GLN A 136 13.25 1.34 -33.47
C GLN A 136 12.22 1.97 -34.42
N ASN A 137 11.21 2.67 -33.89
CA ASN A 137 10.24 3.38 -34.73
C ASN A 137 10.90 4.48 -35.56
N ALA A 138 11.85 5.22 -34.98
CA ALA A 138 12.60 6.23 -35.73
C ALA A 138 13.45 5.61 -36.84
N MET A 139 14.11 4.47 -36.59
CA MET A 139 14.84 3.72 -37.62
C MET A 139 13.92 3.25 -38.74
N LEU A 140 12.74 2.68 -38.43
CA LEU A 140 11.78 2.23 -39.44
C LEU A 140 11.27 3.37 -40.31
N VAL A 141 11.05 4.55 -39.72
CA VAL A 141 10.66 5.76 -40.48
C VAL A 141 11.79 6.22 -41.39
N LEU A 142 13.04 6.24 -40.90
CA LEU A 142 14.21 6.57 -41.70
C LEU A 142 14.47 5.58 -42.82
N GLU A 143 14.30 4.28 -42.57
CA GLU A 143 14.46 3.23 -43.57
C GLU A 143 13.38 3.32 -44.65
N ASN A 144 12.13 3.57 -44.26
CA ASN A 144 11.05 3.82 -45.23
C ASN A 144 11.32 5.07 -46.06
N ASP A 145 11.79 6.17 -45.45
CA ASP A 145 12.16 7.39 -46.17
C ASP A 145 13.35 7.16 -47.13
N GLN A 146 14.35 6.38 -46.71
CA GLN A 146 15.48 5.99 -47.56
C GLN A 146 15.02 5.11 -48.73
N ASN A 147 14.18 4.11 -48.49
CA ASN A 147 13.65 3.24 -49.55
C ASN A 147 12.80 4.01 -50.55
N GLN A 148 12.01 4.99 -50.10
CA GLN A 148 11.27 5.89 -50.99
C GLN A 148 12.23 6.70 -51.87
N LYS A 149 13.25 7.33 -51.28
CA LYS A 149 14.27 8.09 -52.04
C LYS A 149 15.06 7.22 -53.01
N LEU A 150 15.38 5.98 -52.63
CA LEU A 150 16.11 5.03 -53.47
C LEU A 150 15.27 4.58 -54.66
N THR A 151 13.97 4.34 -54.43
CA THR A 151 12.99 4.06 -55.50
C THR A 151 12.84 5.26 -56.44
N GLU A 152 12.78 6.47 -55.91
CA GLU A 152 12.71 7.69 -56.73
C GLU A 152 13.99 7.93 -57.54
N LEU A 153 15.16 7.67 -56.97
CA LEU A 153 16.45 7.75 -57.66
C LEU A 153 16.57 6.70 -58.75
N GLN A 154 16.15 5.46 -58.49
CA GLN A 154 16.10 4.41 -59.51
C GLN A 154 15.15 4.78 -60.65
N ARG A 155 13.97 5.34 -60.34
CA ARG A 155 13.03 5.82 -61.35
C ARG A 155 13.62 6.95 -62.20
N LYS A 156 14.28 7.93 -61.56
CA LYS A 156 14.95 9.05 -62.27
C LYS A 156 16.14 8.58 -63.10
N ASN A 157 16.91 7.62 -62.63
CA ASN A 157 18.02 7.03 -63.38
C ASN A 157 17.51 6.19 -64.57
N GLY A 158 16.41 5.45 -64.41
CA GLY A 158 15.77 4.74 -65.52
C GLY A 158 15.30 5.68 -66.63
N ILE A 159 14.61 6.77 -66.26
CA ILE A 159 14.16 7.80 -67.20
C ILE A 159 15.35 8.44 -67.94
N LYS A 160 16.43 8.76 -67.22
CA LYS A 160 17.65 9.33 -67.83
C LYS A 160 18.38 8.36 -68.76
N ILE A 161 18.33 7.06 -68.49
CA ILE A 161 18.92 6.03 -69.36
C ILE A 161 18.09 5.86 -70.65
N GLU A 162 16.77 6.03 -70.58
CA GLU A 162 15.90 6.06 -71.77
C GLU A 162 16.03 7.33 -72.59
N GLU A 163 16.27 8.49 -71.97
CA GLU A 163 16.55 9.76 -72.68
C GLU A 163 17.93 9.81 -73.37
N LEU A 164 18.83 8.86 -73.04
CA LEU A 164 20.18 8.74 -73.62
C LEU A 164 20.27 7.67 -74.73
N LYS A 165 19.15 7.05 -75.12
CA LYS A 165 19.01 6.19 -76.30
C LYS A 165 18.35 6.93 -77.45
#